data_AF-A0AAQ4D966-F1
#
_entry.id   AF-A0AAQ4D966-F1
#
_cell.length_a   1.000
_cell.length_b   1.000
_cell.length_c   1.000
_cell.angle_alpha   90.00
_cell.angle_beta   90.00
_cell.angle_gamma   90.00
#
_symmetry.space_group_name_H-M   'P 1'
#
loop_
_entity.id
_entity.type
_entity.pdbx_description
1 polymer ?
#
loop_
_entity_poly.entity_id
_entity_poly.type
_entity_poly.pdbx_seq_one_letter_code
_entity_poly.pdbx_strand_id
1 'polypeptide(L)'
;MRLRLSLAVVALAALLAPCSGLAVRSPATVVPPGRCEPVRIPLCLHAELHYNETAVPNLMNHEDQDEAGLEVHQFFPLVRVGCSPDLRLLLCSLYAPPCTEQPTPPCRSLCTSARQGCQPVMSRFGFRWPFECDRFPDAHLCVAGHQAPANSTGASEVSSSP
;
A
#
# COMPACT_ATOMS: atom_id res chain seq x y z
N MET A 1 -34.47 47.73 46.17
CA MET A 1 -35.79 47.85 45.51
C MET A 1 -35.86 46.80 44.40
N ARG A 2 -36.53 45.67 44.64
CA ARG A 2 -37.73 45.20 43.90
C ARG A 2 -37.76 45.52 42.39
N LEU A 3 -37.47 44.49 41.59
CA LEU A 3 -38.31 43.87 40.56
C LEU A 3 -38.96 44.76 39.49
N ARG A 4 -38.64 44.49 38.21
CA ARG A 4 -39.66 44.33 37.14
C ARG A 4 -39.28 43.16 36.23
N LEU A 5 -39.82 42.00 36.57
CA LEU A 5 -40.03 40.88 35.67
C LEU A 5 -41.12 41.32 34.68
N SER A 6 -40.77 41.65 33.45
CA SER A 6 -41.77 41.91 32.41
C SER A 6 -42.09 40.60 31.69
N LEU A 7 -43.36 40.21 31.82
CA LEU A 7 -44.01 39.10 31.17
C LEU A 7 -43.90 39.23 29.65
N ALA A 8 -42.96 38.54 29.05
CA ALA A 8 -43.06 38.08 27.66
C ALA A 8 -42.69 36.60 27.64
N VAL A 9 -43.49 35.83 28.38
CA VAL A 9 -43.58 34.39 28.22
C VAL A 9 -44.26 34.16 26.86
N VAL A 10 -43.77 33.12 26.17
CA VAL A 10 -44.45 32.33 25.15
C VAL A 10 -44.18 32.75 23.69
N ALA A 11 -43.67 31.76 22.96
CA ALA A 11 -43.65 31.59 21.51
C ALA A 11 -42.58 32.36 20.72
N LEU A 12 -41.39 31.76 20.63
CA LEU A 12 -41.02 31.10 19.37
C LEU A 12 -39.95 30.02 19.58
N ALA A 13 -40.29 29.00 20.36
CA ALA A 13 -39.60 27.72 20.33
C ALA A 13 -40.14 26.91 19.14
N ALA A 14 -39.63 27.17 17.93
CA ALA A 14 -39.75 26.27 16.79
C ALA A 14 -38.78 26.75 15.71
N LEU A 15 -37.59 26.17 15.68
CA LEU A 15 -36.80 25.83 14.49
C LEU A 15 -35.61 24.96 14.95
N LEU A 16 -35.91 23.92 15.74
CA LEU A 16 -35.05 22.73 15.76
C LEU A 16 -35.37 21.96 14.49
N ALA A 17 -34.90 22.47 13.36
CA ALA A 17 -34.73 21.63 12.19
C ALA A 17 -33.69 20.57 12.58
N PRO A 18 -34.00 19.28 12.52
CA PRO A 18 -32.93 18.29 12.53
C PRO A 18 -32.05 18.65 11.34
N CYS A 19 -30.76 18.95 11.60
CA CYS A 19 -29.75 18.81 10.57
C CYS A 19 -29.76 17.33 10.21
N SER A 20 -30.65 16.96 9.29
CA SER A 20 -30.60 15.71 8.55
C SER A 20 -29.15 15.53 8.17
N GLY A 21 -28.56 14.43 8.65
CA GLY A 21 -27.14 14.18 8.55
C GLY A 21 -26.66 14.53 7.15
N LEU A 22 -25.73 15.48 7.09
CA LEU A 22 -24.76 15.46 6.02
C LEU A 22 -24.08 14.12 6.19
N ALA A 23 -24.52 13.11 5.44
CA ALA A 23 -23.64 12.05 5.04
C ALA A 23 -22.46 12.78 4.40
N VAL A 24 -21.40 12.97 5.18
CA VAL A 24 -20.07 13.23 4.65
C VAL A 24 -19.81 11.99 3.81
N ARG A 25 -20.22 12.08 2.55
CA ARG A 25 -19.73 11.21 1.51
C ARG A 25 -18.27 11.57 1.48
N SER A 26 -17.46 10.80 2.20
CA SER A 26 -16.02 10.79 1.96
C SER A 26 -15.89 10.81 0.46
N PRO A 27 -15.16 11.76 -0.14
CA PRO A 27 -14.72 11.50 -1.49
C PRO A 27 -14.03 10.15 -1.36
N ALA A 28 -14.57 9.11 -2.00
CA ALA A 28 -13.70 8.07 -2.50
C ALA A 28 -12.60 8.89 -3.16
N THR A 29 -11.41 8.87 -2.59
CA THR A 29 -10.26 9.55 -3.16
C THR A 29 -10.16 8.95 -4.55
N VAL A 30 -10.75 9.63 -5.53
CA VAL A 30 -10.44 9.42 -6.92
C VAL A 30 -9.02 9.93 -6.97
N VAL A 31 -8.09 9.03 -6.65
CA VAL A 31 -6.67 9.25 -6.86
C VAL A 31 -6.61 9.69 -8.32
N PRO A 32 -6.16 10.92 -8.61
CA PRO A 32 -5.98 11.34 -10.00
C PRO A 32 -5.22 10.23 -10.71
N PRO A 33 -5.58 9.85 -11.94
CA PRO A 33 -4.83 8.84 -12.67
C PRO A 33 -3.34 9.21 -12.56
N GLY A 34 -2.58 8.34 -11.90
CA GLY A 34 -1.18 8.59 -11.61
C GLY A 34 -0.46 8.90 -12.92
N ARG A 35 0.44 9.87 -12.91
CA ARG A 35 1.25 10.12 -14.10
C ARG A 35 2.23 8.95 -14.26
N CYS A 36 2.42 8.50 -15.49
CA CYS A 36 3.48 7.56 -15.82
C CYS A 36 4.78 8.32 -16.10
N GLU A 37 5.88 7.87 -15.52
CA GLU A 37 7.21 8.34 -15.87
C GLU A 37 8.19 7.17 -15.97
N PRO A 38 9.26 7.29 -16.78
CA PRO A 38 10.30 6.27 -16.85
C PRO A 38 10.91 6.00 -15.48
N VAL A 39 11.15 4.74 -15.14
CA VAL A 39 11.80 4.37 -13.88
C VAL A 39 13.22 4.98 -13.85
N ARG A 40 13.53 5.74 -12.80
CA ARG A 40 14.84 6.37 -12.56
C ARG A 40 15.51 5.85 -11.29
N ILE A 41 14.76 5.16 -10.43
CA ILE A 41 15.27 4.62 -9.17
C ILE A 41 16.26 3.47 -9.44
N PRO A 42 17.56 3.61 -9.11
CA PRO A 42 18.58 2.61 -9.46
C PRO A 42 18.31 1.20 -8.92
N LEU A 43 17.67 1.09 -7.75
CA LEU A 43 17.29 -0.20 -7.16
C LEU A 43 16.27 -0.96 -8.01
N CYS A 44 15.45 -0.25 -8.79
CA CYS A 44 14.35 -0.80 -9.58
C CYS A 44 14.65 -0.81 -11.09
N LEU A 45 15.83 -0.35 -11.51
CA LEU A 45 16.35 -0.55 -12.86
C LEU A 45 16.95 -1.96 -13.01
N HIS A 46 16.09 -2.97 -12.91
CA HIS A 46 16.49 -4.38 -12.96
C HIS A 46 15.66 -5.17 -13.97
N ALA A 47 16.33 -6.02 -14.76
CA ALA A 47 15.71 -6.78 -15.85
C ALA A 47 14.60 -7.74 -15.38
N GLU A 48 14.66 -8.21 -14.13
CA GLU A 48 13.68 -9.13 -13.52
C GLU A 48 12.32 -8.48 -13.24
N LEU A 49 12.22 -7.15 -13.27
CA LEU A 49 10.97 -6.44 -12.95
C LEU A 49 10.03 -6.30 -14.16
N HIS A 50 10.52 -6.47 -15.39
CA HIS A 50 9.71 -6.49 -16.63
C HIS A 50 8.80 -5.26 -16.88
N TYR A 51 9.14 -4.08 -16.37
CA TYR A 51 8.50 -2.80 -16.73
C TYR A 51 9.53 -1.66 -16.75
N ASN A 52 9.22 -0.60 -17.51
CA ASN A 52 10.11 0.56 -17.68
C ASN A 52 9.48 1.89 -17.23
N GLU A 53 8.19 1.89 -16.93
CA GLU A 53 7.46 3.08 -16.46
C GLU A 53 6.80 2.80 -15.12
N THR A 54 6.78 3.81 -14.26
CA THR A 54 6.19 3.76 -12.93
C THR A 54 5.13 4.84 -12.74
N ALA A 55 4.13 4.54 -11.92
CA ALA A 55 3.09 5.48 -11.53
C ALA A 55 3.58 6.41 -10.39
N VAL A 56 3.27 7.71 -10.53
CA VAL A 56 3.46 8.72 -9.48
C VAL A 56 2.12 9.43 -9.19
N PRO A 57 1.68 9.55 -7.92
CA PRO A 57 2.38 9.13 -6.70
C PRO A 57 2.45 7.60 -6.54
N ASN A 58 3.51 7.12 -5.85
CA ASN A 58 3.66 5.70 -5.54
C ASN A 58 2.81 5.28 -4.32
N LEU A 59 2.85 3.99 -3.94
CA LEU A 59 2.05 3.47 -2.81
C LEU A 59 2.53 3.95 -1.43
N MET A 60 3.72 4.56 -1.38
CA MET A 60 4.25 5.24 -0.20
C MET A 60 3.91 6.74 -0.19
N ASN A 61 3.08 7.18 -1.14
CA ASN A 61 2.60 8.56 -1.28
C ASN A 61 3.70 9.58 -1.61
N HIS A 62 4.83 9.12 -2.18
CA HIS A 62 5.83 10.03 -2.75
C HIS A 62 5.31 10.59 -4.06
N GLU A 63 5.39 11.91 -4.18
CA GLU A 63 5.02 12.61 -5.40
C GLU A 63 6.19 12.73 -6.38
N ASP A 64 7.37 12.21 -6.07
CA ASP A 64 8.55 12.27 -6.93
C ASP A 64 9.47 11.05 -6.76
N GLN A 65 10.10 10.61 -7.86
CA GLN A 65 11.01 9.46 -7.84
C GLN A 65 12.34 9.74 -7.13
N ASP A 66 12.81 10.98 -7.03
CA ASP A 66 14.06 11.29 -6.32
C ASP A 66 13.83 11.15 -4.81
N GLU A 67 12.68 11.60 -4.30
CA GLU A 67 12.25 11.38 -2.90
C GLU A 67 12.09 9.88 -2.60
N ALA A 68 11.32 9.17 -3.42
CA ALA A 68 11.14 7.73 -3.29
C ALA A 68 12.47 6.96 -3.38
N GLY A 69 13.37 7.42 -4.26
CA GLY A 69 14.70 6.88 -4.46
C GLY A 69 15.58 7.02 -3.22
N LEU A 70 15.56 8.19 -2.55
CA LEU A 70 16.31 8.43 -1.33
C LEU A 70 15.85 7.53 -0.17
N GLU A 71 14.53 7.33 -0.01
CA GLU A 71 14.02 6.44 1.04
C GLU A 71 14.33 4.98 0.73
N VAL A 72 14.00 4.49 -0.47
CA VAL A 72 14.18 3.07 -0.81
C VAL A 72 15.66 2.66 -0.85
N HIS A 73 16.58 3.59 -1.15
CA HIS A 73 18.01 3.31 -1.18
C HIS A 73 18.57 2.93 0.21
N GLN A 74 17.88 3.25 1.30
CA GLN A 74 18.25 2.80 2.65
C GLN A 74 18.23 1.27 2.79
N PHE A 75 17.46 0.57 1.96
CA PHE A 75 17.37 -0.89 1.94
C PHE A 75 18.42 -1.55 1.05
N PHE A 76 19.24 -0.78 0.31
CA PHE A 76 20.24 -1.31 -0.62
C PHE A 76 21.21 -2.32 0.02
N PRO A 77 21.71 -2.13 1.26
CA PRO A 77 22.56 -3.12 1.91
C PRO A 77 21.87 -4.49 2.09
N LEU A 78 20.58 -4.52 2.44
CA LEU A 78 19.82 -5.77 2.62
C LEU A 78 19.63 -6.49 1.28
N VAL A 79 19.35 -5.73 0.22
CA VAL A 79 19.24 -6.28 -1.14
C VAL A 79 20.58 -6.85 -1.60
N ARG A 80 21.70 -6.20 -1.29
CA ARG A 80 23.06 -6.68 -1.65
C ARG A 80 23.49 -7.89 -0.85
N VAL A 81 23.12 -7.98 0.42
CA VAL A 81 23.35 -9.17 1.26
C VAL A 81 22.50 -10.35 0.77
N GLY A 82 21.38 -10.08 0.11
CA GLY A 82 20.52 -11.13 -0.45
C GLY A 82 19.78 -11.93 0.62
N CYS A 83 19.33 -11.26 1.69
CA CYS A 83 18.61 -11.91 2.79
C CYS A 83 17.28 -12.57 2.37
N SER A 84 16.65 -12.09 1.29
CA SER A 84 15.49 -12.72 0.65
C SER A 84 15.48 -12.37 -0.84
N PRO A 85 15.14 -13.33 -1.74
CA PRO A 85 14.99 -13.04 -3.17
C PRO A 85 13.82 -12.08 -3.45
N ASP A 86 12.82 -12.06 -2.58
CA ASP A 86 11.59 -11.29 -2.76
C ASP A 86 11.72 -9.82 -2.29
N LEU A 87 12.80 -9.46 -1.59
CA LEU A 87 12.94 -8.12 -1.01
C LEU A 87 12.93 -7.02 -2.08
N ARG A 88 13.66 -7.20 -3.18
CA ARG A 88 13.71 -6.19 -4.26
C ARG A 88 12.34 -5.98 -4.87
N LEU A 89 11.63 -7.07 -5.17
CA LEU A 89 10.29 -7.01 -5.75
C LEU A 89 9.30 -6.33 -4.80
N LEU A 90 9.33 -6.65 -3.50
CA LEU A 90 8.53 -5.94 -2.50
C LEU A 90 8.80 -4.43 -2.52
N LEU A 91 10.07 -4.02 -2.43
CA LEU A 91 10.44 -2.61 -2.40
C LEU A 91 9.99 -1.89 -3.68
N CYS A 92 10.30 -2.44 -4.85
CA CYS A 92 9.91 -1.80 -6.10
C CYS A 92 8.40 -1.78 -6.32
N SER A 93 7.65 -2.77 -5.83
CA SER A 93 6.18 -2.72 -5.88
C SER A 93 5.57 -1.58 -5.06
N LEU A 94 6.26 -1.09 -4.03
CA LEU A 94 5.80 0.01 -3.18
C LEU A 94 6.31 1.38 -3.67
N TYR A 95 7.60 1.45 -4.01
CA TYR A 95 8.30 2.71 -4.30
C TYR A 95 8.34 3.06 -5.80
N ALA A 96 8.26 2.08 -6.69
CA ALA A 96 8.23 2.26 -8.13
C ALA A 96 7.25 1.27 -8.80
N PRO A 97 5.96 1.26 -8.42
CA PRO A 97 4.99 0.30 -8.96
C PRO A 97 4.88 0.46 -10.49
N PRO A 98 4.62 -0.62 -11.25
CA PRO A 98 4.35 -0.54 -12.69
C PRO A 98 3.26 0.50 -13.00
N CYS A 99 3.40 1.23 -14.10
CA CYS A 99 2.36 2.19 -14.45
C CYS A 99 1.08 1.50 -14.93
N THR A 100 -0.01 1.70 -14.20
CA THR A 100 -1.37 1.22 -14.46
C THR A 100 -2.37 2.28 -14.03
N GLU A 101 -3.66 2.15 -14.38
CA GLU A 101 -4.70 3.10 -13.95
C GLU A 101 -4.74 3.27 -12.42
N GLN A 102 -4.50 2.17 -11.70
CA GLN A 102 -4.34 2.15 -10.25
C GLN A 102 -3.12 1.28 -9.90
N PRO A 103 -2.15 1.76 -9.11
CA PRO A 103 -0.99 0.98 -8.71
C PRO A 103 -1.38 -0.31 -7.97
N THR A 104 -0.87 -1.44 -8.44
CA THR A 104 -1.14 -2.76 -7.84
C THR A 104 -0.26 -2.96 -6.60
N PRO A 105 -0.84 -3.21 -5.41
CA PRO A 105 -0.05 -3.42 -4.19
C PRO A 105 0.65 -4.79 -4.17
N PRO A 106 1.71 -4.96 -3.35
CA PRO A 106 2.26 -6.29 -3.08
C PRO A 106 1.24 -7.19 -2.38
N CYS A 107 1.28 -8.49 -2.66
CA CYS A 107 0.54 -9.46 -1.88
C CYS A 107 1.16 -9.63 -0.48
N ARG A 108 0.35 -10.04 0.50
CA ARG A 108 0.83 -10.36 1.86
C ARG A 108 1.94 -11.43 1.85
N SER A 109 1.84 -12.42 0.97
CA SER A 109 2.83 -13.49 0.82
C SER A 109 4.21 -12.94 0.43
N LEU A 110 4.26 -11.98 -0.52
CA LEU A 110 5.48 -11.31 -0.95
C LEU A 110 6.13 -10.55 0.22
N CYS A 111 5.35 -9.76 0.96
CA CYS A 111 5.86 -9.05 2.14
C CYS A 111 6.38 -10.02 3.21
N THR A 112 5.62 -11.08 3.48
CA THR A 112 5.96 -12.06 4.52
C THR A 112 7.25 -12.80 4.18
N SER A 113 7.43 -13.21 2.92
CA SER A 113 8.66 -13.84 2.44
C SER A 113 9.89 -12.93 2.58
N ALA A 114 9.78 -11.67 2.17
CA ALA A 114 10.85 -10.68 2.36
C ALA A 114 11.18 -10.46 3.85
N ARG A 115 10.13 -10.34 4.69
CA ARG A 115 10.27 -10.16 6.15
C ARG A 115 11.00 -11.35 6.79
N GLN A 116 10.63 -12.59 6.44
CA GLN A 116 11.22 -13.79 7.02
C GLN A 116 12.74 -13.85 6.84
N GLY A 117 13.24 -13.49 5.66
CA GLY A 117 14.67 -13.46 5.38
C GLY A 117 15.39 -12.25 5.99
N CYS A 118 14.78 -11.06 5.93
CA CYS A 118 15.49 -9.80 6.17
C CYS A 118 15.26 -9.20 7.56
N GLN A 119 14.13 -9.47 8.22
CA GLN A 119 13.89 -8.99 9.59
C GLN A 119 14.96 -9.46 10.60
N PRO A 120 15.42 -10.73 10.58
CA PRO A 120 16.49 -11.18 11.49
C PRO A 120 17.80 -10.41 11.27
N VAL A 121 18.13 -10.07 10.02
CA VAL A 121 19.31 -9.29 9.69
C VAL A 121 19.19 -7.88 10.25
N MET A 122 18.06 -7.19 10.04
CA MET A 122 17.80 -5.86 10.60
C MET A 122 17.86 -5.85 12.12
N SER A 123 17.23 -6.85 12.76
CA SER A 123 17.12 -6.94 14.22
C SER A 123 18.48 -7.08 14.89
N ARG A 124 19.46 -7.76 14.25
CA ARG A 124 20.84 -7.88 14.76
C ARG A 124 21.55 -6.53 14.89
N PHE A 125 21.15 -5.55 14.10
CA PHE A 125 21.69 -4.18 14.12
C PHE A 125 20.75 -3.19 14.82
N GLY A 126 19.71 -3.67 15.52
CA GLY A 126 18.78 -2.83 16.28
C GLY A 126 17.69 -2.14 15.44
N PHE A 127 17.52 -2.51 14.16
CA PHE A 127 16.47 -1.97 13.31
C PHE A 127 15.21 -2.84 13.34
N ARG A 128 14.04 -2.19 13.32
CA ARG A 128 12.74 -2.86 13.20
C ARG A 128 12.33 -2.98 11.73
N TRP A 129 11.65 -4.07 11.40
CA TRP A 129 11.03 -4.24 10.09
C TRP A 129 9.88 -3.21 9.91
N PRO A 130 9.88 -2.40 8.84
CA PRO A 130 8.95 -1.27 8.72
C PRO A 130 7.62 -1.61 8.06
N PHE A 131 7.49 -2.78 7.41
CA PHE A 131 6.30 -3.12 6.62
C PHE A 131 5.34 -4.02 7.41
N GLU A 132 4.13 -3.55 7.64
CA GLU A 132 3.03 -4.31 8.26
C GLU A 132 2.37 -5.24 7.24
N CYS A 133 2.90 -6.45 7.08
CA CYS A 133 2.45 -7.36 6.02
C CYS A 133 0.95 -7.69 6.07
N ASP A 134 0.32 -7.68 7.24
CA ASP A 134 -1.10 -8.00 7.40
C ASP A 134 -2.03 -6.96 6.73
N ARG A 135 -1.52 -5.76 6.44
CA ARG A 135 -2.24 -4.71 5.70
C ARG A 135 -2.29 -4.96 4.20
N PHE A 136 -1.47 -5.87 3.68
CA PHE A 136 -1.49 -6.25 2.28
C PHE A 136 -2.54 -7.33 2.00
N PRO A 137 -3.15 -7.34 0.80
CA PRO A 137 -4.16 -8.31 0.42
C PRO A 137 -3.59 -9.73 0.28
N ASP A 138 -4.38 -10.74 0.67
CA ASP A 138 -4.13 -12.16 0.39
C ASP A 138 -4.80 -12.63 -0.92
N ALA A 139 -5.90 -11.99 -1.30
CA ALA A 139 -6.72 -12.28 -2.46
C ALA A 139 -7.01 -10.96 -3.20
N HIS A 140 -7.38 -11.04 -4.49
CA HIS A 140 -7.46 -9.93 -5.48
C HIS A 140 -6.13 -9.62 -6.20
N LEU A 141 -6.18 -8.74 -7.21
CA LEU A 141 -5.03 -8.36 -8.04
C LEU A 141 -3.92 -7.75 -7.17
N CYS A 142 -2.82 -8.47 -6.95
CA CYS A 142 -1.64 -8.02 -6.20
C CYS A 142 -0.35 -8.62 -6.79
N VAL A 143 0.80 -8.02 -6.49
CA VAL A 143 2.12 -8.50 -6.94
C VAL A 143 2.60 -9.66 -6.06
N ALA A 144 2.70 -10.85 -6.65
CA ALA A 144 3.16 -12.07 -5.99
C ALA A 144 4.68 -12.27 -6.16
N GLY A 145 5.32 -12.89 -5.16
CA GLY A 145 6.74 -13.23 -5.18
C GLY A 145 7.05 -14.60 -5.78
N HIS A 146 8.33 -14.99 -5.73
CA HIS A 146 8.82 -16.24 -6.32
C HIS A 146 8.31 -17.52 -5.64
N GLN A 147 7.75 -17.41 -4.42
CA GLN A 147 7.25 -18.54 -3.63
C GLN A 147 5.79 -18.38 -3.20
N ALA A 148 4.94 -17.74 -4.02
CA ALA A 148 3.50 -17.79 -3.75
C ALA A 148 3.00 -19.23 -3.94
N PRO A 149 2.45 -19.91 -2.91
CA PRO A 149 1.79 -21.19 -3.12
C PRO A 149 0.54 -20.93 -3.96
N ALA A 150 0.55 -21.37 -5.21
CA ALA A 150 -0.65 -21.48 -6.01
C ALA A 150 -1.55 -22.55 -5.38
N ASN A 151 -2.57 -22.14 -4.63
CA ASN A 151 -3.60 -23.03 -4.09
C ASN A 151 -4.91 -22.24 -4.18
N SER A 152 -6.00 -22.64 -4.81
CA SER A 152 -6.40 -23.93 -5.38
C SER A 152 -7.73 -23.69 -6.12
N THR A 153 -7.78 -23.99 -7.42
CA THR A 153 -9.03 -24.30 -8.12
C THR A 153 -8.72 -25.26 -9.26
N GLY A 154 -9.28 -26.47 -9.20
CA GLY A 154 -9.30 -27.40 -10.33
C GLY A 154 -8.92 -28.82 -9.96
N ALA A 155 -9.93 -29.66 -9.78
CA ALA A 155 -9.81 -31.08 -9.50
C ALA A 155 -9.31 -31.89 -10.70
N SER A 156 -8.80 -33.09 -10.38
CA SER A 156 -8.74 -34.30 -11.20
C SER A 156 -7.89 -34.28 -12.47
N GLU A 157 -6.80 -35.05 -12.44
CA GLU A 157 -6.71 -36.22 -13.33
C GLU A 157 -5.79 -37.28 -12.72
N VAL A 158 -6.43 -38.37 -12.31
CA VAL A 158 -5.79 -39.67 -12.17
C VAL A 158 -5.45 -40.12 -13.59
N SER A 159 -4.18 -40.43 -13.84
CA SER A 159 -3.87 -41.44 -14.85
C SER A 159 -2.61 -42.19 -14.45
N SER A 160 -2.88 -43.37 -13.89
CA SER A 160 -1.93 -44.45 -13.75
C SER A 160 -1.73 -45.11 -15.12
N SER A 161 -0.48 -45.15 -15.60
CA SER A 161 0.14 -46.26 -16.35
C SER A 161 -0.46 -46.67 -17.72
N PRO A 162 0.17 -47.57 -18.51
CA PRO A 162 1.22 -48.55 -18.20
C PRO A 162 2.63 -47.98 -18.21
#